data_AF-K5VEB6-F1
#
_entry.id   AF-K5VEB6-F1
#
_cell.length_a   1.000
_cell.length_b   1.000
_cell.length_c   1.000
_cell.angle_alpha   90.00
_cell.angle_beta   90.00
_cell.angle_gamma   90.00
#
_symmetry.space_group_name_H-M   'P 1'
#
loop_
_entity.id
_entity.type
_entity.pdbx_description
1 polymer ?
#
loop_
_entity_poly.entity_id
_entity_poly.type
_entity_poly.pdbx_seq_one_letter_code
_entity_poly.pdbx_strand_id
1 'polypeptide(L)'
;MHRRAALQGKLVWMFKLKLKRRLPKYKDVCPKVLDDCATDEEKAFTASHPRENPNAPFLVLGGFADFILPLTAVNGHGAIIGLANVAPHACAKLFDISVASLSDPSLLHEAQRLQGIVARGDFTIAKASIAGTKFLLEKLYGYGGLPRKPLPPISHEAARALWEHPHVQELIATERSGKVSQ
;
A
#
# COMPACT_ATOMS: atom_id res chain seq x y z
N MET A 1 5.36 -27.64 3.07
CA MET A 1 5.77 -26.25 3.42
C MET A 1 5.92 -25.31 2.22
N HIS A 2 6.24 -25.76 1.00
CA HIS A 2 6.45 -24.87 -0.16
C HIS A 2 5.16 -24.31 -0.83
N ARG A 3 3.96 -24.83 -0.52
CA ARG A 3 2.71 -24.42 -1.20
C ARG A 3 2.05 -23.14 -0.65
N ARG A 4 2.30 -22.74 0.61
CA ARG A 4 1.69 -21.53 1.22
C ARG A 4 2.35 -20.23 0.76
N ALA A 5 3.67 -20.21 0.59
CA ALA A 5 4.40 -19.05 0.06
C ALA A 5 3.99 -18.69 -1.38
N ALA A 6 3.67 -19.70 -2.21
CA ALA A 6 3.20 -19.50 -3.59
C ALA A 6 1.78 -18.90 -3.67
N LEU A 7 0.93 -19.10 -2.65
CA LEU A 7 -0.41 -18.52 -2.57
C LEU A 7 -0.39 -17.04 -2.14
N GLN A 8 0.58 -16.63 -1.32
CA GLN A 8 0.72 -15.23 -0.89
C GLN A 8 1.60 -14.38 -1.80
N GLY A 9 2.57 -14.98 -2.50
CA GLY A 9 3.21 -14.33 -3.66
C GLY A 9 2.20 -13.97 -4.76
N LYS A 10 1.14 -14.79 -4.92
CA LYS A 10 -0.04 -14.47 -5.73
C LYS A 10 -0.92 -13.39 -5.12
N LEU A 11 -0.86 -13.09 -3.83
CA LEU A 11 -1.68 -12.05 -3.17
C LEU A 11 -1.08 -10.64 -3.37
N VAL A 12 0.26 -10.50 -3.27
CA VAL A 12 1.00 -9.29 -3.68
C VAL A 12 0.82 -9.05 -5.18
N TRP A 13 0.89 -10.12 -5.98
CA TRP A 13 0.50 -10.04 -7.40
C TRP A 13 -0.99 -9.75 -7.58
N MET A 14 -1.90 -10.24 -6.73
CA MET A 14 -3.33 -9.94 -6.82
C MET A 14 -3.62 -8.48 -6.54
N PHE A 15 -2.87 -7.76 -5.69
CA PHE A 15 -3.10 -6.31 -5.56
C PHE A 15 -2.70 -5.59 -6.86
N LYS A 16 -1.53 -5.94 -7.42
CA LYS A 16 -1.05 -5.44 -8.73
C LYS A 16 -1.97 -5.87 -9.90
N LEU A 17 -2.59 -7.05 -9.82
CA LEU A 17 -3.44 -7.65 -10.85
C LEU A 17 -4.91 -7.22 -10.72
N LYS A 18 -5.41 -6.94 -9.51
CA LYS A 18 -6.76 -6.44 -9.25
C LYS A 18 -6.85 -4.97 -9.62
N LEU A 19 -5.77 -4.20 -9.47
CA LEU A 19 -5.62 -2.87 -10.10
C LEU A 19 -5.66 -2.99 -11.65
N LYS A 20 -4.92 -3.93 -12.25
CA LYS A 20 -4.94 -4.17 -13.71
C LYS A 20 -6.28 -4.69 -14.26
N ARG A 21 -7.04 -5.47 -13.49
CA ARG A 21 -8.34 -6.04 -13.92
C ARG A 21 -9.52 -5.09 -13.74
N ARG A 22 -9.50 -4.16 -12.77
CA ARG A 22 -10.56 -3.17 -12.54
C ARG A 22 -10.44 -1.89 -13.40
N LEU A 23 -9.31 -1.72 -14.08
CA LEU A 23 -9.05 -0.58 -14.95
C LEU A 23 -8.93 -1.03 -16.43
N PRO A 24 -10.04 -1.38 -17.10
CA PRO A 24 -10.01 -1.82 -18.51
C PRO A 24 -9.40 -0.78 -19.47
N LYS A 25 -9.39 0.50 -19.07
CA LYS A 25 -8.79 1.63 -19.82
C LYS A 25 -7.26 1.73 -19.70
N TYR A 26 -6.61 0.91 -18.86
CA TYR A 26 -5.20 1.07 -18.48
C TYR A 26 -4.33 -0.17 -18.78
N LYS A 27 -4.77 -1.05 -19.69
CA LYS A 27 -4.05 -2.29 -20.05
C LYS A 27 -2.65 -2.05 -20.62
N ASP A 28 -2.43 -0.90 -21.25
CA ASP A 28 -1.17 -0.53 -21.92
C ASP A 28 -0.37 0.53 -21.14
N VAL A 29 -0.67 0.73 -19.86
CA VAL A 29 -0.01 1.75 -19.04
C VAL A 29 1.19 1.14 -18.35
N CYS A 30 2.39 1.60 -18.72
CA CYS A 30 3.61 1.34 -17.98
C CYS A 30 3.56 2.14 -16.67
N PRO A 31 3.39 1.52 -15.49
CA PRO A 31 3.34 2.27 -14.24
C PRO A 31 4.74 2.78 -13.95
N LYS A 32 5.02 4.04 -14.27
CA LYS A 32 6.10 4.76 -13.61
C LYS A 32 5.66 5.00 -12.17
N VAL A 33 6.34 4.32 -11.25
CA VAL A 33 6.17 4.51 -9.80
C VAL A 33 6.81 5.86 -9.49
N LEU A 34 5.99 6.87 -9.23
CA LEU A 34 6.42 8.13 -8.66
C LEU A 34 6.11 8.04 -7.16
N ASP A 35 7.14 7.69 -6.39
CA ASP A 35 7.23 8.11 -4.99
C ASP A 35 7.45 9.63 -5.03
N ASP A 36 6.65 10.38 -4.26
CA ASP A 36 6.63 11.85 -4.16
C ASP A 36 7.84 12.57 -4.80
N CYS A 37 7.66 13.16 -6.00
CA CYS A 37 8.48 14.23 -6.58
C CYS A 37 7.91 14.74 -7.93
N ALA A 38 7.79 16.06 -8.03
CA ALA A 38 7.77 16.94 -9.21
C ALA A 38 7.13 16.46 -10.53
N THR A 39 6.09 17.17 -10.95
CA THR A 39 5.62 17.20 -12.34
C THR A 39 6.60 18.01 -13.20
N ASP A 40 7.72 17.42 -13.59
CA ASP A 40 8.54 18.01 -14.65
C ASP A 40 7.94 17.59 -16.01
N GLU A 41 6.89 18.31 -16.42
CA GLU A 41 6.49 18.38 -17.84
C GLU A 41 7.47 19.27 -18.61
N GLU A 42 8.77 19.02 -18.45
CA GLU A 42 9.78 19.72 -19.21
C GLU A 42 9.76 19.17 -20.64
N LYS A 43 9.49 20.04 -21.62
CA LYS A 43 9.47 19.69 -23.04
C LYS A 43 10.79 19.01 -23.47
N ALA A 44 11.90 19.39 -22.85
CA ALA A 44 13.23 18.79 -23.08
C ALA A 44 13.33 17.32 -22.63
N PHE A 45 12.72 16.97 -21.48
CA PHE A 45 12.69 15.59 -20.98
C PHE A 45 11.85 14.68 -21.88
N THR A 46 10.69 15.17 -22.33
CA THR A 46 9.79 14.40 -23.21
C THR A 46 10.41 14.16 -24.59
N ALA A 47 11.17 15.13 -25.11
CA ALA A 47 11.87 14.99 -26.40
C ALA A 47 13.02 13.97 -26.33
N SER A 48 13.73 13.90 -25.20
CA SER A 48 14.85 12.96 -25.00
C SER A 48 14.38 11.55 -24.62
N HIS A 49 13.20 11.41 -24.01
CA HIS A 49 12.66 10.14 -23.52
C HIS A 49 11.18 9.95 -23.93
N PRO A 50 10.91 9.72 -25.22
CA PRO A 50 9.54 9.59 -25.72
C PRO A 50 8.85 8.36 -25.10
N ARG A 51 7.57 8.51 -24.77
CA ARG A 51 6.76 7.39 -24.27
C ARG A 51 6.44 6.42 -25.41
N GLU A 52 6.52 5.12 -25.15
CA GLU A 52 6.11 4.09 -26.12
C GLU A 52 4.64 4.24 -26.55
N ASN A 53 3.76 4.60 -25.60
CA ASN A 53 2.37 4.93 -25.88
C ASN A 53 2.09 6.40 -25.52
N PRO A 54 2.03 7.30 -26.52
CA PRO A 54 1.76 8.73 -26.30
C PRO A 54 0.38 9.02 -25.71
N ASN A 55 -0.58 8.10 -25.87
CA ASN A 55 -1.96 8.26 -25.43
C ASN A 55 -2.23 7.62 -24.07
N ALA A 56 -1.21 6.99 -23.45
CA ALA A 56 -1.36 6.42 -22.13
C ALA A 56 -1.65 7.52 -21.10
N PRO A 57 -2.70 7.39 -20.27
CA PRO A 57 -2.96 8.34 -19.19
C PRO A 57 -1.84 8.28 -18.14
N PHE A 58 -1.53 9.43 -17.56
CA PHE A 58 -0.57 9.52 -16.46
C PHE A 58 -1.25 9.07 -15.15
N LEU A 59 -0.56 8.21 -14.40
CA LEU A 59 -1.05 7.69 -13.12
C LEU A 59 -0.33 8.39 -11.98
N VAL A 60 -1.11 8.90 -11.03
CA VAL A 60 -0.60 9.47 -9.78
C VAL A 60 -0.90 8.49 -8.66
N LEU A 61 0.14 7.99 -7.99
CA LEU A 61 0.06 6.99 -6.94
C LEU A 61 0.80 7.49 -5.70
N GLY A 62 0.21 7.33 -4.51
CA GLY A 62 0.86 7.69 -3.24
C GLY A 62 1.92 6.67 -2.81
N GLY A 63 3.00 7.15 -2.21
CA GLY A 63 4.10 6.34 -1.64
C GLY A 63 3.86 5.82 -0.22
N PHE A 64 3.00 6.52 0.52
CA PHE A 64 2.59 6.20 1.88
C PHE A 64 1.08 5.98 1.98
N ALA A 65 0.67 5.21 2.98
CA ALA A 65 -0.74 4.81 3.14
C ALA A 65 -1.62 5.94 3.71
N ASP A 66 -1.00 6.97 4.28
CA ASP A 66 -1.65 8.21 4.73
C ASP A 66 -2.31 9.00 3.59
N PHE A 67 -1.82 8.84 2.36
CA PHE A 67 -2.33 9.56 1.20
C PHE A 67 -3.55 8.93 0.52
N ILE A 68 -4.00 7.72 0.90
CA ILE A 68 -5.04 7.00 0.14
C ILE A 68 -6.32 7.84 -0.04
N LEU A 69 -6.90 8.34 1.05
CA LEU A 69 -8.10 9.19 1.02
C LEU A 69 -7.86 10.55 0.34
N PRO A 70 -6.89 11.39 0.77
CA PRO A 70 -6.71 12.71 0.16
C PRO A 70 -6.35 12.63 -1.33
N LEU A 71 -5.62 11.59 -1.75
CA LEU A 71 -5.28 11.38 -3.15
C LEU A 71 -6.51 11.02 -3.99
N THR A 72 -7.43 10.19 -3.47
CA THR A 72 -8.69 9.93 -4.19
C THR A 72 -9.57 11.18 -4.31
N ALA A 73 -9.55 12.09 -3.33
CA ALA A 73 -10.32 13.34 -3.38
C ALA A 73 -9.88 14.28 -4.52
N VAL A 74 -8.64 14.15 -5.00
CA VAL A 74 -8.09 14.92 -6.13
C VAL A 74 -7.97 14.08 -7.42
N ASN A 75 -8.73 13.00 -7.54
CA ASN A 75 -8.71 12.07 -8.69
C ASN A 75 -7.38 11.35 -8.91
N GLY A 76 -6.60 11.12 -7.86
CA GLY A 76 -5.46 10.23 -7.90
C GLY A 76 -5.85 8.76 -8.03
N HIS A 77 -4.92 7.92 -8.46
CA HIS A 77 -5.21 6.58 -8.98
C HIS A 77 -4.96 5.44 -7.98
N GLY A 78 -4.49 5.73 -6.78
CA GLY A 78 -4.21 4.75 -5.73
C GLY A 78 -2.88 4.99 -5.02
N ALA A 79 -2.30 3.92 -4.46
CA ALA A 79 -1.05 4.01 -3.72
C ALA A 79 -0.21 2.72 -3.88
N ILE A 80 1.12 2.87 -3.91
CA ILE A 80 2.09 1.78 -3.88
C ILE A 80 2.82 1.87 -2.54
N ILE A 81 2.40 1.05 -1.59
CA ILE A 81 2.77 1.22 -0.18
C ILE A 81 3.36 -0.05 0.41
N GLY A 82 4.36 0.11 1.28
CA GLY A 82 4.96 -1.00 2.02
C GLY A 82 3.95 -1.68 2.95
N LEU A 83 3.05 -0.90 3.56
CA LEU A 83 2.04 -1.36 4.50
C LEU A 83 1.10 -2.42 3.93
N ALA A 84 0.81 -2.39 2.63
CA ALA A 84 -0.07 -3.35 1.98
C ALA A 84 0.49 -4.79 2.02
N ASN A 85 1.78 -4.99 2.33
CA ASN A 85 2.30 -6.33 2.64
C ASN A 85 1.79 -6.84 4.00
N VAL A 86 1.63 -5.95 4.97
CA VAL A 86 1.19 -6.26 6.34
C VAL A 86 -0.33 -6.26 6.45
N ALA A 87 -0.99 -5.25 5.87
CA ALA A 87 -2.44 -5.04 5.98
C ALA A 87 -3.11 -4.81 4.60
N PRO A 88 -3.07 -5.80 3.68
CA PRO A 88 -3.64 -5.65 2.33
C PRO A 88 -5.16 -5.41 2.33
N HIS A 89 -5.92 -6.06 3.19
CA HIS A 89 -7.38 -5.94 3.21
C HIS A 89 -7.83 -4.58 3.75
N ALA A 90 -7.18 -4.07 4.79
CA ALA A 90 -7.44 -2.74 5.33
C ALA A 90 -7.16 -1.65 4.30
N CYS A 91 -6.02 -1.74 3.60
CA CYS A 91 -5.67 -0.79 2.53
C CYS A 91 -6.63 -0.87 1.34
N ALA A 92 -7.03 -2.08 0.93
CA ALA A 92 -8.02 -2.27 -0.14
C ALA A 92 -9.38 -1.65 0.23
N LYS A 93 -9.85 -1.94 1.45
CA LYS A 93 -11.13 -1.43 1.95
C LYS A 93 -11.12 0.08 2.03
N LEU A 94 -10.02 0.67 2.50
CA LEU A 94 -9.84 2.12 2.54
C LEU A 94 -9.93 2.73 1.14
N PHE A 95 -9.23 2.17 0.15
CA PHE A 95 -9.35 2.67 -1.21
C PHE A 95 -10.77 2.54 -1.77
N ASP A 96 -11.41 1.38 -1.59
CA ASP A 96 -12.77 1.12 -2.09
C ASP A 96 -13.78 2.10 -1.47
N ILE A 97 -13.73 2.36 -0.15
CA ILE A 97 -14.64 3.31 0.50
C ILE A 97 -14.32 4.77 0.13
N SER A 98 -13.05 5.12 -0.03
CA SER A 98 -12.66 6.46 -0.45
C SER A 98 -13.18 6.78 -1.86
N VAL A 99 -13.08 5.82 -2.80
CA VAL A 99 -13.67 5.98 -4.14
C VAL A 99 -15.19 6.07 -4.08
N ALA A 100 -15.85 5.22 -3.28
CA ALA A 100 -17.30 5.27 -3.11
C ALA A 100 -17.76 6.61 -2.50
N SER A 101 -16.96 7.22 -1.62
CA SER A 101 -17.27 8.51 -1.01
C SER A 101 -17.34 9.69 -1.99
N LEU A 102 -16.75 9.54 -3.18
CA LEU A 102 -16.88 10.53 -4.26
C LEU A 102 -18.31 10.63 -4.80
N SER A 103 -19.07 9.52 -4.75
CA SER A 103 -20.48 9.48 -5.18
C SER A 103 -21.45 9.55 -4.00
N ASP A 104 -21.06 9.03 -2.83
CA ASP A 104 -21.87 9.04 -1.62
C ASP A 104 -21.09 9.69 -0.45
N PRO A 105 -21.31 10.99 -0.20
CA PRO A 105 -20.62 11.73 0.87
C PRO A 105 -20.87 11.16 2.28
N SER A 106 -21.92 10.35 2.50
CA SER A 106 -22.19 9.75 3.81
C SER A 106 -21.08 8.77 4.25
N LEU A 107 -20.34 8.22 3.29
CA LEU A 107 -19.22 7.31 3.53
C LEU A 107 -17.93 8.01 3.97
N LEU A 108 -17.85 9.33 3.84
CA LEU A 108 -16.63 10.09 4.11
C LEU A 108 -16.16 9.94 5.56
N HIS A 109 -17.08 9.90 6.52
CA HIS A 109 -16.74 9.70 7.94
C HIS A 109 -16.06 8.35 8.21
N GLU A 110 -16.58 7.28 7.62
CA GLU A 110 -15.96 5.95 7.75
C GLU A 110 -14.63 5.88 7.00
N ALA A 111 -14.52 6.53 5.84
CA ALA A 111 -13.27 6.64 5.11
C ALA A 111 -12.20 7.38 5.92
N GLN A 112 -12.54 8.51 6.56
CA GLN A 112 -11.65 9.25 7.44
C GLN A 112 -11.24 8.44 8.68
N ARG A 113 -12.18 7.72 9.30
CA ARG A 113 -11.90 6.85 10.44
C ARG A 113 -10.91 5.76 10.06
N LEU A 114 -11.14 5.08 8.94
CA LEU A 114 -10.26 4.02 8.45
C LEU A 114 -8.90 4.56 7.99
N GLN A 115 -8.88 5.74 7.35
CA GLN A 115 -7.65 6.45 6.99
C GLN A 115 -6.78 6.73 8.22
N GLY A 116 -7.39 7.18 9.33
CA GLY A 116 -6.69 7.44 10.58
C GLY A 116 -6.02 6.18 11.14
N ILE A 117 -6.70 5.03 11.12
CA ILE A 117 -6.14 3.75 11.58
C ILE A 117 -4.95 3.33 10.70
N VAL A 118 -5.15 3.37 9.38
CA VAL A 118 -4.14 2.98 8.41
C VAL A 118 -2.91 3.88 8.49
N ALA A 119 -3.09 5.20 8.53
CA ALA A 119 -1.99 6.17 8.59
C ALA A 119 -1.17 6.06 9.88
N ARG A 120 -1.84 5.91 11.04
CA ARG A 120 -1.15 5.71 12.33
C ARG A 120 -0.36 4.42 12.35
N GLY A 121 -0.93 3.34 11.81
CA GLY A 121 -0.25 2.06 11.65
C GLY A 121 0.98 2.17 10.74
N ASP A 122 0.83 2.81 9.58
CA ASP A 122 1.92 3.02 8.63
C ASP A 122 3.08 3.79 9.25
N PHE A 123 2.78 4.93 9.89
CA PHE A 123 3.79 5.77 10.52
C PHE A 123 4.54 5.03 11.63
N THR A 124 3.85 4.26 12.47
CA THR A 124 4.49 3.45 13.51
C THR A 124 5.39 2.36 12.91
N ILE A 125 4.96 1.68 11.86
CA ILE A 125 5.75 0.62 11.21
C ILE A 125 6.95 1.21 10.45
N ALA A 126 6.76 2.34 9.77
CA ALA A 126 7.81 3.05 9.03
C ALA A 126 9.00 3.42 9.93
N LYS A 127 8.76 3.79 11.20
CA LYS A 127 9.82 4.04 12.19
C LYS A 127 10.71 2.83 12.47
N ALA A 128 10.17 1.62 12.34
CA ALA A 128 10.92 0.38 12.50
C ALA A 128 11.58 -0.09 11.18
N SER A 129 11.41 0.67 10.10
CA SER A 129 11.96 0.40 8.77
C SER A 129 11.60 -0.99 8.23
N ILE A 130 12.27 -1.44 7.18
CA ILE A 130 12.04 -2.73 6.55
C ILE A 130 12.28 -3.92 7.50
N ALA A 131 13.12 -3.74 8.52
CA ALA A 131 13.36 -4.74 9.56
C ALA A 131 12.09 -4.99 10.40
N GLY A 132 11.39 -3.92 10.80
CA GLY A 132 10.11 -4.00 11.49
C GLY A 132 9.01 -4.61 10.63
N THR A 133 8.90 -4.18 9.37
CA THR A 133 7.93 -4.76 8.42
C THR A 133 8.14 -6.26 8.26
N LYS A 134 9.39 -6.71 8.06
CA LYS A 134 9.69 -8.15 7.93
C LYS A 134 9.44 -8.93 9.22
N PHE A 135 9.71 -8.34 10.38
CA PHE A 135 9.32 -8.93 11.66
C PHE A 135 7.80 -9.12 11.77
N LEU A 136 7.00 -8.11 11.40
CA LEU A 136 5.54 -8.20 11.44
C LEU A 136 5.01 -9.25 10.45
N LEU A 137 5.58 -9.32 9.24
CA LEU A 137 5.23 -10.37 8.27
C LEU A 137 5.54 -11.77 8.82
N GLU A 138 6.70 -11.96 9.45
CA GLU A 138 7.09 -13.22 10.07
C GLU A 138 6.09 -13.60 11.19
N LYS A 139 5.73 -12.65 12.04
CA LYS A 139 4.78 -12.86 13.15
C LYS A 139 3.35 -13.13 12.69
N LEU A 140 2.88 -12.44 11.65
CA LEU A 140 1.47 -12.51 11.20
C LEU A 140 1.23 -13.65 10.21
N TYR A 141 2.20 -13.94 9.36
CA TYR A 141 2.04 -14.80 8.20
C TYR A 141 3.07 -15.92 8.09
N GLY A 142 4.09 -15.94 8.95
CA GLY A 142 5.13 -16.97 8.95
C GLY A 142 6.13 -16.83 7.81
N TYR A 143 6.26 -15.62 7.23
CA TYR A 143 7.29 -15.29 6.25
C TYR A 143 7.75 -13.84 6.41
N GLY A 144 9.03 -13.56 6.24
CA GLY A 144 9.56 -12.20 6.30
C GLY A 144 11.08 -12.23 6.40
N GLY A 145 11.60 -13.05 7.30
CA GLY A 145 13.04 -13.30 7.49
C GLY A 145 13.85 -12.05 7.84
N LEU A 146 15.18 -12.16 7.74
CA LEU A 146 16.09 -11.06 8.04
C LEU A 146 16.25 -10.10 6.86
N PRO A 147 16.46 -8.80 7.11
CA PRO A 147 16.85 -7.84 6.06
C PRO A 147 18.14 -8.28 5.35
N ARG A 148 18.30 -7.87 4.10
CA ARG A 148 19.56 -8.06 3.38
C ARG A 148 20.59 -7.09 3.97
N LYS A 149 21.82 -7.58 4.19
CA LYS A 149 22.96 -6.73 4.56
C LYS A 149 23.13 -5.59 3.53
N PRO A 150 23.49 -4.36 3.95
CA PRO A 150 24.07 -4.00 5.25
C PRO A 150 23.05 -3.68 6.36
N LEU A 151 21.74 -3.78 6.10
CA LEU A 151 20.73 -3.42 7.10
C LEU A 151 20.73 -4.39 8.29
N PRO A 152 20.75 -3.89 9.54
CA PRO A 152 20.72 -4.75 10.72
C PRO A 152 19.33 -5.35 10.94
N PRO A 153 19.25 -6.52 11.61
CA PRO A 153 18.00 -7.01 12.17
C PRO A 153 17.41 -6.02 13.18
N ILE A 154 16.09 -6.07 13.36
CA ILE A 154 15.43 -5.33 14.45
C ILE A 154 15.86 -5.91 15.81
N SER A 155 16.09 -5.06 16.80
CA SER A 155 16.39 -5.51 18.16
C SER A 155 15.16 -6.17 18.80
N HIS A 156 15.38 -7.07 19.77
CA HIS A 156 14.28 -7.76 20.45
C HIS A 156 13.34 -6.79 21.18
N GLU A 157 13.90 -5.75 21.79
CA GLU A 157 13.13 -4.70 22.48
C GLU A 157 12.28 -3.89 21.50
N ALA A 158 12.87 -3.40 20.40
CA ALA A 158 12.12 -2.65 19.40
C ALA A 158 11.05 -3.51 18.70
N ALA A 159 11.32 -4.79 18.48
CA ALA A 159 10.36 -5.73 17.92
C ALA A 159 9.17 -5.97 18.87
N ARG A 160 9.43 -6.12 20.18
CA ARG A 160 8.38 -6.21 21.20
C ARG A 160 7.55 -4.94 21.24
N ALA A 161 8.20 -3.78 21.33
CA ALA A 161 7.53 -2.49 21.36
C ALA A 161 6.67 -2.26 20.11
N LEU A 162 7.16 -2.62 18.92
CA LEU A 162 6.41 -2.54 17.67
C LEU A 162 5.18 -3.46 17.68
N TRP A 163 5.35 -4.69 18.17
CA TRP A 163 4.24 -5.65 18.26
C TRP A 163 3.17 -5.16 19.23
N GLU A 164 3.54 -4.68 20.40
CA GLU A 164 2.62 -4.25 21.45
C GLU A 164 2.01 -2.86 21.20
N HIS A 165 2.53 -2.12 20.22
CA HIS A 165 2.09 -0.76 19.95
C HIS A 165 0.58 -0.69 19.61
N PRO A 166 -0.20 0.19 20.28
CA PRO A 166 -1.66 0.26 20.09
C PRO A 166 -2.10 0.45 18.63
N HIS A 167 -1.46 1.37 17.89
CA HIS A 167 -1.76 1.59 16.47
C HIS A 167 -1.52 0.35 15.59
N VAL A 168 -0.51 -0.46 15.90
CA VAL A 168 -0.21 -1.68 15.15
C VAL A 168 -1.25 -2.75 15.46
N GLN A 169 -1.65 -2.88 16.72
CA GLN A 169 -2.73 -3.79 17.13
C GLN A 169 -4.08 -3.40 16.52
N GLU A 170 -4.41 -2.11 16.50
CA GLU A 170 -5.63 -1.59 15.86
C GLU A 170 -5.65 -1.86 14.35
N LEU A 171 -4.51 -1.65 13.67
CA LEU A 171 -4.35 -1.99 12.26
C LEU A 171 -4.54 -3.49 12.01
N ILE A 172 -3.90 -4.35 12.82
CA ILE A 172 -3.99 -5.81 12.69
C ILE A 172 -5.43 -6.29 12.93
N ALA A 173 -6.12 -5.73 13.92
CA ALA A 173 -7.53 -6.04 14.19
C ALA A 173 -8.41 -5.66 12.99
N THR A 174 -8.19 -4.47 12.42
CA THR A 174 -8.88 -4.00 11.22
C THR A 174 -8.62 -4.91 10.03
N GLU A 175 -7.36 -5.29 9.79
CA GLU A 175 -6.97 -6.24 8.74
C GLU A 175 -7.66 -7.59 8.89
N ARG A 176 -7.73 -8.12 10.12
CA ARG A 176 -8.40 -9.40 10.41
C ARG A 176 -9.91 -9.34 10.20
N SER A 177 -10.55 -8.22 10.54
CA SER A 177 -11.98 -8.02 10.30
C SER A 177 -12.33 -7.99 8.80
N GLY A 178 -11.37 -7.59 7.95
CA GLY A 178 -11.50 -7.56 6.50
C GLY A 178 -11.25 -8.90 5.80
N LYS A 179 -10.84 -9.94 6.53
CA LYS A 179 -10.72 -11.31 5.98
C LYS A 179 -12.12 -11.85 5.72
N VAL A 180 -12.60 -11.71 4.49
CA VAL A 180 -13.69 -12.56 3.99
C VAL A 180 -13.18 -13.99 4.14
N SER A 181 -13.84 -14.80 4.98
CA SER A 181 -13.55 -16.23 5.14
C SER A 181 -13.36 -16.85 3.76
N GLN A 182 -12.14 -17.26 3.47
CA GLN A 182 -11.76 -18.06 2.30
C GLN A 182 -11.66 -19.51 2.74
#